data_AF-A0A3D5GP46-F1
#
_entry.id   AF-A0A3D5GP46-F1
#
_cell.length_a   1.000
_cell.length_b   1.000
_cell.length_c   1.000
_cell.angle_alpha   90.00
_cell.angle_beta   90.00
_cell.angle_gamma   90.00
#
_symmetry.space_group_name_H-M   'P 1'
#
loop_
_entity.id
_entity.type
_entity.pdbx_description
1 polymer ?
#
loop_
_entity_poly.entity_id
_entity_poly.type
_entity_poly.pdbx_seq_one_letter_code
_entity_poly.pdbx_strand_id
1 'polypeptide(L)'
;MNSLTALERLRRLLAVIPWVVDQDGPLIEEIVERFDYSRDELLDDLEHVLFFVGVHPFTPDCLIDVTVSEDRVWIQYADWFRRPMRLSAAEMLQIYAAGRSVVEITGDNHLGP
;
A
#
# COMPACT_ATOMS: atom_id res chain seq x y z
N MET A 1 -10.17 19.40 9.04
CA MET A 1 -9.02 18.79 8.34
C MET A 1 -9.54 18.34 6.99
N ASN A 2 -8.83 18.65 5.90
CA ASN A 2 -9.31 18.34 4.55
C ASN A 2 -9.03 16.86 4.29
N SER A 3 -10.06 16.05 4.10
CA SER A 3 -9.89 14.61 3.90
C SER A 3 -9.15 14.33 2.59
N LEU A 4 -8.28 13.32 2.58
CA LEU A 4 -7.61 12.86 1.36
C LEU A 4 -8.60 12.59 0.23
N THR A 5 -8.27 13.05 -0.97
CA THR A 5 -8.97 12.62 -2.17
C THR A 5 -8.77 11.11 -2.38
N ALA A 6 -9.68 10.46 -3.10
CA ALA A 6 -9.55 9.03 -3.39
C ALA A 6 -8.21 8.66 -4.07
N LEU A 7 -7.67 9.54 -4.92
CA LEU A 7 -6.39 9.32 -5.59
C LEU A 7 -5.19 9.46 -4.64
N GLU A 8 -5.21 10.43 -3.74
CA GLU A 8 -4.16 10.59 -2.72
C GLU A 8 -4.16 9.41 -1.74
N ARG A 9 -5.35 9.02 -1.28
CA ARG A 9 -5.57 7.85 -0.42
C ARG A 9 -5.01 6.59 -1.08
N LEU A 10 -5.40 6.31 -2.33
CA LEU A 10 -4.92 5.15 -3.08
C LEU A 10 -3.39 5.16 -3.21
N ARG A 11 -2.77 6.30 -3.54
CA ARG A 11 -1.31 6.41 -3.66
C ARG A 11 -0.61 6.10 -2.34
N ARG A 12 -1.10 6.65 -1.22
CA ARG A 12 -0.52 6.40 0.11
C ARG A 12 -0.69 4.95 0.52
N LEU A 13 -1.89 4.38 0.39
CA LEU A 13 -2.12 2.96 0.69
C LEU A 13 -1.24 2.03 -0.15
N LEU A 14 -1.09 2.27 -1.46
CA LEU A 14 -0.21 1.48 -2.32
C LEU A 14 1.27 1.57 -1.93
N ALA A 15 1.69 2.60 -1.20
CA ALA A 15 3.04 2.73 -0.66
C ALA A 15 3.18 2.11 0.75
N VAL A 16 2.20 2.36 1.64
CA VAL A 16 2.17 1.87 3.02
C VAL A 16 2.09 0.35 3.08
N ILE A 17 1.15 -0.25 2.35
CA ILE A 17 0.85 -1.69 2.43
C ILE A 17 2.08 -2.56 2.19
N PRO A 18 2.79 -2.47 1.04
CA PRO A 18 3.93 -3.34 0.79
C PRO A 18 5.08 -3.11 1.77
N TRP A 19 5.24 -1.89 2.29
CA TRP A 19 6.27 -1.61 3.29
C TRP A 19 5.93 -2.24 4.64
N VAL A 20 4.69 -2.10 5.13
CA VAL A 20 4.24 -2.72 6.39
C VAL A 20 4.30 -4.24 6.32
N VAL A 21 3.96 -4.84 5.18
CA VAL A 21 4.07 -6.30 4.96
C VAL A 21 5.52 -6.80 5.05
N ASP A 22 6.49 -5.98 4.66
CA ASP A 22 7.92 -6.30 4.74
C ASP A 22 8.52 -6.08 6.15
N GLN A 23 7.79 -5.38 7.02
CA GLN A 23 8.16 -5.14 8.41
C GLN A 23 7.51 -6.17 9.35
N ASP A 24 8.09 -6.37 10.54
CA ASP A 24 7.48 -7.14 11.63
C ASP A 24 6.74 -6.20 12.60
N GLY A 25 5.56 -5.73 12.19
CA GLY A 25 4.70 -4.91 13.03
C GLY A 25 5.27 -3.53 13.37
N PRO A 26 5.49 -2.64 12.39
CA PRO A 26 6.01 -1.30 12.64
C PRO A 26 5.03 -0.48 13.49
N LEU A 27 5.57 0.51 14.20
CA LEU A 27 4.76 1.44 14.98
C LEU A 27 3.93 2.32 14.04
N ILE A 28 2.71 2.67 14.46
CA ILE A 28 1.84 3.61 13.73
C ILE A 28 2.58 4.93 13.47
N GLU A 29 3.35 5.41 14.44
CA GLU A 29 4.11 6.66 14.30
C GLU A 29 5.17 6.58 13.19
N GLU A 30 5.84 5.44 13.05
CA GLU A 30 6.81 5.23 11.97
C GLU A 30 6.13 5.28 10.59
N ILE A 31 4.90 4.78 10.47
CA ILE A 31 4.11 4.84 9.24
C ILE A 31 3.70 6.29 8.95
N VAL A 32 3.19 6.99 9.96
CA VAL A 32 2.77 8.39 9.90
C VAL A 32 3.90 9.29 9.42
N GLU A 33 5.07 9.20 10.06
CA GLU A 33 6.25 9.98 9.73
C GLU A 33 6.77 9.64 8.32
N ARG A 34 6.79 8.36 7.96
CA ARG A 34 7.37 7.90 6.68
C ARG A 34 6.53 8.24 5.46
N PHE A 35 5.20 8.18 5.58
CA PHE A 35 4.30 8.28 4.43
C PHE A 35 3.48 9.57 4.40
N ASP A 36 3.82 10.54 5.26
CA ASP A 36 3.09 11.80 5.39
C ASP A 36 1.60 11.55 5.65
N TYR A 37 1.31 10.62 6.55
CA TYR A 37 -0.04 10.18 6.88
C TYR A 37 -0.45 10.80 8.22
N SER A 38 -1.64 11.38 8.37
CA SER A 38 -2.12 11.69 9.72
C SER A 38 -2.52 10.40 10.44
N ARG A 39 -2.27 10.31 11.75
CA ARG A 39 -2.60 9.11 12.53
C ARG A 39 -4.06 8.68 12.38
N ASP A 40 -4.98 9.63 12.50
CA ASP A 40 -6.42 9.36 12.44
C ASP A 40 -6.85 8.89 11.04
N GLU A 41 -6.35 9.51 9.99
CA GLU A 41 -6.67 9.07 8.62
C GLU A 41 -6.02 7.73 8.30
N LEU A 42 -4.83 7.42 8.84
CA LEU A 42 -4.19 6.12 8.65
C LEU A 42 -5.04 5.00 9.26
N LEU A 43 -5.52 5.21 10.48
CA LEU A 43 -6.38 4.23 11.16
C LEU A 43 -7.72 4.07 10.43
N ASP A 44 -8.36 5.18 10.00
CA ASP A 44 -9.57 5.15 9.16
C ASP A 44 -9.35 4.32 7.88
N ASP A 45 -8.23 4.55 7.20
CA ASP A 45 -7.87 3.83 5.99
C ASP A 45 -7.65 2.33 6.23
N LEU A 46 -6.93 1.98 7.29
CA LEU A 46 -6.62 0.60 7.61
C LEU A 46 -7.89 -0.18 8.03
N GLU A 47 -8.73 0.42 8.87
CA GLU A 47 -9.91 -0.23 9.46
C GLU A 47 -11.15 -0.18 8.54
N HIS A 48 -11.32 0.87 7.75
CA HIS A 48 -12.56 1.13 7.00
C HIS A 48 -12.39 1.06 5.48
N VAL A 49 -11.16 1.07 4.96
CA VAL A 49 -10.90 0.90 3.52
C VAL A 49 -10.19 -0.41 3.25
N LEU A 50 -8.99 -0.59 3.80
CA LEU A 50 -8.12 -1.71 3.48
C LEU A 50 -8.71 -3.05 3.92
N PHE A 51 -9.33 -3.09 5.10
CA PHE A 51 -9.99 -4.28 5.63
C PHE A 51 -11.07 -4.86 4.69
N PHE A 52 -11.64 -4.05 3.80
CA PHE A 52 -12.65 -4.48 2.83
C PHE A 52 -12.09 -4.79 1.43
N VAL A 53 -10.77 -4.71 1.25
CA VAL A 53 -10.12 -5.02 -0.03
C VAL A 53 -9.91 -6.52 -0.16
N GLY A 54 -10.45 -7.11 -1.22
CA GLY A 54 -10.26 -8.53 -1.52
C GLY A 54 -10.85 -8.91 -2.87
N VAL A 55 -11.05 -10.20 -3.08
CA VAL A 55 -11.59 -10.75 -4.33
C VAL A 55 -12.84 -11.58 -4.09
N HIS A 56 -13.66 -11.75 -5.13
CA HIS A 56 -14.82 -12.64 -5.08
C HIS A 56 -14.41 -14.04 -4.59
N PRO A 57 -15.13 -14.65 -3.61
CA PRO A 57 -16.49 -14.29 -3.16
C PRO A 57 -16.58 -13.25 -2.03
N PHE A 58 -15.49 -12.58 -1.65
CA PHE A 58 -15.42 -11.62 -0.54
C PHE A 58 -15.79 -12.22 0.83
N THR A 59 -15.49 -13.50 1.01
CA THR A 59 -15.52 -14.11 2.35
C THR A 59 -14.36 -13.57 3.19
N PRO A 60 -14.43 -13.61 4.53
CA PRO A 60 -13.40 -13.03 5.39
C PRO A 60 -11.95 -13.49 5.08
N ASP A 61 -11.77 -14.74 4.65
CA ASP A 61 -10.50 -15.33 4.23
C ASP A 61 -9.97 -14.85 2.86
N CYS A 62 -10.82 -14.16 2.09
CA CYS A 62 -10.49 -13.59 0.77
C CYS A 62 -10.21 -12.07 0.82
N LEU A 63 -10.20 -11.47 2.01
CA LEU A 63 -9.90 -10.06 2.25
C LEU A 63 -8.46 -9.89 2.75
N ILE A 64 -7.89 -8.69 2.57
CA ILE A 64 -6.66 -8.29 3.25
C ILE A 64 -6.98 -8.21 4.75
N ASP A 65 -6.14 -8.84 5.55
CA ASP A 65 -6.25 -8.79 7.01
C ASP A 65 -5.33 -7.72 7.58
N VAL A 66 -5.85 -6.95 8.52
CA VAL A 66 -5.14 -5.87 9.20
C VAL A 66 -5.30 -6.07 10.69
N THR A 67 -4.18 -6.26 11.38
CA THR A 67 -4.15 -6.35 12.84
C THR A 67 -3.46 -5.11 13.40
N VAL A 68 -4.14 -4.40 14.28
CA VAL A 68 -3.56 -3.31 15.07
C VAL A 68 -3.52 -3.73 16.54
N SER A 69 -2.33 -3.71 17.14
CA SER A 69 -2.15 -4.06 18.55
C SER A 69 -0.96 -3.31 19.13
N GLU A 70 -1.11 -2.76 20.34
CA GLU A 70 -0.04 -2.01 21.04
C GLU A 70 0.64 -0.95 20.15
N ASP A 71 -0.15 -0.17 19.41
CA ASP A 71 0.31 0.84 18.45
C ASP A 71 1.17 0.30 17.29
N ARG A 72 1.08 -0.99 16.99
CA ARG A 72 1.75 -1.65 15.87
C ARG A 72 0.74 -2.17 14.86
N VAL A 73 1.15 -2.24 13.60
CA VAL A 73 0.30 -2.65 12.48
C VAL A 73 0.90 -3.85 11.77
N TRP A 74 0.14 -4.93 11.62
CA TRP A 74 0.47 -6.05 10.74
C TRP A 74 -0.56 -6.11 9.62
N ILE A 75 -0.09 -6.35 8.39
CA ILE A 75 -0.94 -6.55 7.22
C ILE A 75 -0.62 -7.91 6.63
N GLN A 76 -1.65 -8.70 6.36
CA GLN A 76 -1.52 -9.97 5.65
C GLN A 76 -2.35 -9.91 4.37
N TYR A 77 -1.70 -10.20 3.24
CA TYR A 77 -2.41 -10.35 1.98
C TYR A 77 -3.37 -11.54 2.03
N ALA A 78 -4.56 -11.38 1.43
CA ALA A 78 -5.42 -12.50 1.10
C ALA A 78 -4.65 -13.54 0.27
N ASP A 79 -4.98 -14.83 0.45
CA ASP A 79 -4.31 -15.94 -0.23
C ASP A 79 -4.24 -15.78 -1.75
N TRP A 80 -5.24 -15.09 -2.32
CA TRP A 80 -5.31 -14.82 -3.75
C TRP A 80 -4.15 -13.97 -4.28
N PHE A 81 -3.62 -13.04 -3.49
CA PHE A 81 -2.48 -12.20 -3.88
C PHE A 81 -1.14 -12.97 -3.86
N ARG A 82 -1.11 -14.20 -3.32
CA ARG A 82 0.11 -15.04 -3.33
C ARG A 82 0.48 -15.54 -4.73
N ARG A 83 -0.45 -15.47 -5.70
CA ARG A 83 -0.17 -15.85 -7.09
C ARG A 83 0.29 -14.62 -7.90
N PRO A 84 1.43 -14.69 -8.59
CA PRO A 84 1.87 -13.59 -9.46
C PRO A 84 0.80 -13.24 -10.50
N MET A 85 0.51 -11.95 -10.65
CA MET A 85 -0.41 -11.48 -11.70
C MET A 85 0.12 -11.87 -13.09
N ARG A 86 -0.76 -12.37 -13.96
CA ARG A 86 -0.42 -12.63 -15.36
C ARG A 86 -0.61 -11.34 -16.15
N LEU A 87 0.48 -10.63 -16.39
CA LEU A 87 0.48 -9.44 -17.25
C LEU A 87 0.39 -9.86 -18.72
N SER A 88 -0.45 -9.18 -19.49
CA SER A 88 -0.39 -9.21 -20.95
C SER A 88 0.90 -8.58 -21.46
N ALA A 89 1.26 -8.85 -22.72
CA ALA A 89 2.43 -8.24 -23.35
C ALA A 89 2.35 -6.70 -23.36
N ALA A 90 1.15 -6.14 -23.54
CA ALA A 90 0.92 -4.70 -23.51
C ALA A 90 1.16 -4.12 -22.12
N GLU A 91 0.60 -4.73 -21.07
CA GLU A 91 0.79 -4.27 -19.68
C GLU A 91 2.25 -4.38 -19.23
N MET A 92 2.94 -5.45 -19.63
CA MET A 92 4.37 -5.62 -19.36
C MET A 92 5.19 -4.49 -19.98
N LEU A 93 4.90 -4.12 -21.24
CA LEU A 93 5.57 -3.00 -21.90
C LEU A 93 5.30 -1.67 -21.19
N GLN A 94 4.07 -1.44 -20.73
CA GLN A 94 3.71 -0.22 -19.99
C GLN A 94 4.47 -0.12 -18.66
N ILE A 95 4.48 -1.19 -17.86
CA ILE A 95 5.20 -1.23 -16.58
C ILE A 95 6.71 -1.08 -16.82
N TYR A 96 7.26 -1.73 -17.85
CA TYR A 96 8.67 -1.58 -18.21
C TYR A 96 9.03 -0.14 -18.59
N ALA A 97 8.23 0.50 -19.47
CA ALA A 97 8.46 1.88 -19.88
C ALA A 97 8.35 2.85 -18.68
N ALA A 98 7.32 2.70 -17.85
CA ALA A 98 7.16 3.50 -16.64
C ALA A 98 8.34 3.32 -15.67
N GLY A 99 8.79 2.07 -15.44
CA GLY A 99 9.95 1.78 -14.59
C GLY A 99 11.24 2.40 -15.13
N ARG A 100 11.46 2.34 -16.45
CA ARG A 100 12.61 3.01 -17.11
C ARG A 100 12.59 4.52 -16.90
N SER A 101 11.43 5.16 -17.03
CA SER A 101 11.29 6.59 -16.76
C SER A 101 11.59 6.95 -15.30
N VAL A 102 11.17 6.11 -14.34
CA VAL A 102 11.50 6.32 -12.92
C VAL A 102 13.01 6.21 -12.68
N VAL A 103 13.68 5.22 -13.27
CA VAL A 103 15.15 5.05 -13.16
C VAL A 103 15.90 6.25 -13.74
N GLU A 104 15.42 6.84 -14.84
CA GLU A 104 16.00 8.05 -15.40
C GLU A 104 15.85 9.25 -14.46
N ILE A 105 14.69 9.39 -13.79
CA ILE A 105 14.45 10.46 -12.81
C ILE A 105 15.30 10.29 -11.54
N THR A 106 15.48 9.05 -11.05
CA THR A 106 16.28 8.77 -9.85
C THR A 106 17.78 8.75 -10.13
N GLY A 107 18.21 8.43 -11.36
CA GLY A 107 19.61 8.47 -11.77
C GLY A 107 20.21 9.88 -11.83
N ASP A 108 19.38 10.92 -11.90
CA ASP A 108 19.78 12.33 -11.97
C ASP A 108 19.79 13.05 -10.59
N ASN A 109 19.58 12.30 -9.49
CA ASN A 109 19.58 12.81 -8.10
C ASN A 109 18.75 14.11 -7.88
N HIS A 110 17.55 14.17 -8.46
CA HIS A 110 16.58 15.25 -8.27
C HIS A 110 15.45 14.90 -7.28
N LEU A 111 15.52 13.73 -6.66
CA LEU A 111 14.63 13.33 -5.59
C LEU A 111 15.47 13.30 -4.31
N GLY A 112 15.55 14.46 -3.66
CA GLY A 112 16.06 14.57 -2.30
C GLY A 112 14.98 15.11 -1.36
N PRO A 113 15.13 14.91 -0.04
CA PRO A 113 16.12 14.04 0.63
C PRO A 113 15.78 12.55 0.57
#